data_AF-A0A382Z4N6-F1
#
_entry.id   AF-A0A382Z4N6-F1
#
_cell.length_a   1.000
_cell.length_b   1.000
_cell.length_c   1.000
_cell.angle_alpha   90.00
_cell.angle_beta   90.00
_cell.angle_gamma   90.00
#
_symmetry.space_group_name_H-M   'P 1'
#
loop_
_entity.id
_entity.type
_entity.pdbx_description
1 polymer ?
#
loop_
_entity_poly.entity_id
_entity_poly.type
_entity_poly.pdbx_seq_one_letter_code
_entity_poly.pdbx_strand_id
1 'polypeptide(L)'
;MTEIVEIRDYTIEQAWLEAYKEWAEQLAAPWLKKNLDVVDFWVDDGIEASVDGSDPKLSPHGQANVCWIIRWASKEERDIGFNAVLENPEWQEIWSKHPNENAYLVMNARFMKSVL
;
A
#
# COMPACT_ATOMS: atom_id res chain seq x y z
N MET A 1 -5.91 -17.17 -17.71
CA MET A 1 -6.07 -15.72 -17.48
C MET A 1 -4.74 -15.21 -16.96
N THR A 2 -4.23 -14.08 -17.47
CA THR A 2 -2.90 -13.58 -17.06
C THR A 2 -3.08 -12.68 -15.83
N GLU A 3 -2.64 -13.18 -14.69
CA GLU A 3 -2.66 -12.50 -13.40
C GLU A 3 -1.86 -11.19 -13.44
N ILE A 4 -2.31 -10.20 -12.66
CA ILE A 4 -1.62 -8.93 -12.42
C ILE A 4 -1.22 -8.82 -10.96
N VAL A 5 -0.20 -8.01 -10.69
CA VAL A 5 0.08 -7.49 -9.35
C VAL A 5 -0.31 -6.02 -9.30
N GLU A 6 -0.96 -5.63 -8.21
CA GLU A 6 -1.15 -4.23 -7.82
C GLU A 6 -0.06 -3.87 -6.81
N ILE A 7 0.79 -2.90 -7.14
CA ILE A 7 1.80 -2.34 -6.24
C ILE A 7 1.27 -0.99 -5.76
N ARG A 8 1.07 -0.87 -4.46
CA ARG A 8 0.57 0.35 -3.82
C ARG A 8 1.69 0.99 -3.02
N ASP A 9 2.03 2.19 -3.43
CA ASP A 9 3.10 3.00 -2.84
C ASP A 9 2.45 4.22 -2.18
N TYR A 10 2.71 4.42 -0.88
CA TYR A 10 2.26 5.60 -0.15
C TYR A 10 3.43 6.39 0.42
N THR A 11 3.28 7.70 0.42
CA THR A 11 4.13 8.60 1.21
C THR A 11 3.27 9.14 2.34
N ILE A 12 3.47 8.59 3.54
CA ILE A 12 2.88 9.07 4.79
C ILE A 12 3.73 10.21 5.34
N GLU A 13 3.11 11.25 5.88
CA GLU A 13 3.81 12.33 6.56
C GLU A 13 4.67 11.79 7.70
N GLN A 14 5.93 12.24 7.78
CA GLN A 14 6.93 11.70 8.71
C GLN A 14 6.49 11.72 10.18
N ALA A 15 5.76 12.77 10.59
CA ALA A 15 5.25 12.92 11.95
C ALA A 15 4.25 11.81 12.34
N TRP A 16 3.64 11.13 11.37
CA TRP A 16 2.64 10.10 11.56
C TRP A 16 3.14 8.68 11.21
N LEU A 17 4.34 8.54 10.63
CA LEU A 17 4.83 7.26 10.11
C LEU A 17 4.96 6.17 11.19
N GLU A 18 5.46 6.51 12.38
CA GLU A 18 5.58 5.54 13.49
C GLU A 18 4.21 5.03 13.96
N ALA A 19 3.25 5.92 14.16
CA ALA A 19 1.89 5.53 14.53
C ALA A 19 1.20 4.74 13.41
N TYR A 20 1.46 5.09 12.14
CA TYR A 20 0.99 4.34 10.98
C TYR A 20 1.55 2.92 10.98
N LYS A 21 2.86 2.78 11.22
CA LYS A 21 3.55 1.49 11.27
C LYS A 21 2.95 0.60 12.35
N GLU A 22 2.73 1.12 13.55
CA GLU A 22 2.10 0.37 14.63
C GLU A 22 0.69 -0.11 14.26
N TRP A 23 -0.15 0.77 13.72
CA TRP A 23 -1.49 0.43 13.24
C TRP A 23 -1.45 -0.62 12.12
N ALA A 24 -0.52 -0.47 11.17
CA ALA A 24 -0.36 -1.37 10.04
C ALA A 24 0.07 -2.77 10.50
N GLU A 25 1.06 -2.86 11.38
CA GLU A 25 1.60 -4.13 11.90
C GLU A 25 0.58 -4.86 12.79
N GLN A 26 -0.13 -4.14 13.66
CA GLN A 26 -1.02 -4.77 14.64
C GLN A 26 -2.42 -5.08 14.10
N LEU A 27 -2.93 -4.26 13.17
CA LEU A 27 -4.33 -4.33 12.75
C LEU A 27 -4.48 -4.55 11.24
N ALA A 28 -3.92 -3.65 10.42
CA ALA A 28 -4.25 -3.61 9.00
C ALA A 28 -3.62 -4.76 8.20
N ALA A 29 -2.30 -4.91 8.23
CA ALA A 29 -1.59 -5.92 7.44
C ALA A 29 -2.01 -7.36 7.79
N PRO A 30 -2.21 -7.76 9.07
CA PRO A 30 -2.73 -9.09 9.40
C PRO A 30 -4.10 -9.37 8.79
N TRP A 31 -5.02 -8.40 8.85
CA TRP A 31 -6.35 -8.57 8.27
C TRP A 31 -6.28 -8.62 6.73
N LEU A 32 -5.51 -7.74 6.10
CA LEU A 32 -5.33 -7.73 4.65
C LEU A 32 -4.73 -9.05 4.14
N LYS A 33 -3.67 -9.56 4.78
CA LYS A 33 -3.05 -10.85 4.44
C LYS A 33 -3.98 -12.05 4.62
N LYS A 34 -4.96 -11.96 5.54
CA LYS A 34 -5.95 -13.01 5.77
C LYS A 34 -7.07 -13.00 4.70
N ASN A 35 -7.40 -11.83 4.16
CA ASN A 35 -8.59 -11.64 3.31
C ASN A 35 -8.27 -11.40 1.83
N LEU A 36 -7.00 -11.12 1.49
CA LEU A 36 -6.52 -10.88 0.14
C LEU A 36 -5.25 -11.70 -0.13
N ASP A 37 -4.93 -11.92 -1.41
CA ASP A 37 -3.64 -12.49 -1.83
C ASP A 37 -2.55 -11.40 -1.82
N VAL A 38 -2.19 -10.97 -0.61
CA VAL A 38 -1.11 -10.00 -0.39
C VAL A 38 0.23 -10.72 -0.51
N VAL A 39 1.08 -10.27 -1.43
CA VAL A 39 2.47 -10.73 -1.54
C VAL A 39 3.23 -10.35 -0.27
N ASP A 40 3.24 -9.06 0.05
CA ASP A 40 3.71 -8.55 1.34
C ASP A 40 3.31 -7.09 1.57
N PHE A 41 3.68 -6.58 2.76
CA PHE A 41 3.49 -5.21 3.22
C PHE A 41 4.78 -4.73 3.92
N TRP A 42 5.33 -3.62 3.44
CA TRP A 42 6.56 -3.00 3.94
C TRP A 42 6.31 -1.55 4.35
N VAL A 43 6.98 -1.15 5.42
CA VAL A 43 7.06 0.25 5.88
C VAL A 43 8.54 0.58 6.03
N ASP A 44 8.90 1.81 5.68
CA ASP A 44 10.26 2.32 5.78
C ASP A 44 10.86 2.11 7.17
N ASP A 45 12.16 1.78 7.20
CA ASP A 45 12.97 1.60 8.40
C ASP A 45 14.04 2.68 8.56
N GLY A 46 14.00 3.73 7.73
CA GLY A 46 14.87 4.89 7.80
C GLY A 46 16.15 4.76 6.97
N ILE A 47 16.26 3.71 6.14
CA ILE A 47 17.36 3.57 5.19
C ILE A 47 17.16 4.54 4.02
N GLU A 48 18.16 5.38 3.74
CA GLU A 48 18.10 6.34 2.65
C GLU A 48 17.94 5.64 1.28
N ALA A 49 16.93 6.05 0.53
CA ALA A 49 16.67 5.52 -0.79
C ALA A 49 17.76 5.95 -1.79
N SER A 50 18.28 4.99 -2.55
CA SER A 50 19.16 5.28 -3.69
C SER A 50 18.32 5.68 -4.91
N VAL A 51 18.62 6.85 -5.50
CA VAL A 51 17.90 7.39 -6.65
C VAL A 51 18.89 7.67 -7.78
N ASP A 52 18.85 6.84 -8.81
CA ASP A 52 19.75 6.91 -9.96
C ASP A 52 18.96 6.97 -11.29
N GLY A 53 19.67 7.21 -12.39
CA GLY A 53 19.11 7.24 -13.75
C GLY A 53 19.40 8.55 -14.50
N SER A 54 18.95 8.63 -15.76
CA SER A 54 19.23 9.80 -16.60
C SER A 54 18.32 11.00 -16.34
N ASP A 55 17.16 10.82 -15.69
CA ASP A 55 16.22 11.88 -15.35
C ASP A 55 15.34 11.52 -14.14
N PRO A 56 15.90 11.43 -12.92
CA PRO A 56 15.11 11.10 -11.73
C PRO A 56 14.14 12.24 -11.39
N LYS A 57 12.84 11.96 -11.45
CA LYS A 57 11.79 12.88 -11.01
C LYS A 57 11.23 12.43 -9.67
N LEU A 58 11.63 13.11 -8.61
CA LEU A 58 11.11 12.87 -7.26
C LEU A 58 9.89 13.73 -6.98
N SER A 59 8.94 13.18 -6.23
CA SER A 59 7.93 13.99 -5.57
C SER A 59 8.60 14.99 -4.63
N PRO A 60 8.05 16.20 -4.43
CA PRO A 60 8.50 17.10 -3.36
C PRO A 60 8.44 16.46 -1.96
N HIS A 61 7.65 15.39 -1.81
CA HIS A 61 7.51 14.62 -0.57
C HIS A 61 8.50 13.44 -0.47
N GLY A 62 9.42 13.29 -1.43
CA GLY A 62 10.42 12.22 -1.43
C GLY A 62 9.91 10.91 -2.04
N GLN A 63 10.47 9.80 -1.56
CA GLN A 63 10.07 8.43 -1.96
C GLN A 63 8.88 7.94 -1.13
N ALA A 64 8.24 6.87 -1.59
CA ALA A 64 7.23 6.18 -0.79
C ALA A 64 7.89 5.54 0.44
N ASN A 65 7.24 5.65 1.59
CA ASN A 65 7.67 5.05 2.86
C ASN A 65 6.73 3.92 3.33
N VAL A 66 5.75 3.56 2.50
CA VAL A 66 4.92 2.37 2.65
C VAL A 66 4.73 1.74 1.28
N CYS A 67 4.89 0.42 1.20
CA CYS A 67 4.67 -0.36 -0.01
C CYS A 67 3.91 -1.63 0.34
N TRP A 68 2.89 -1.97 -0.46
CA TRP A 68 2.27 -3.29 -0.36
C TRP A 68 1.78 -3.77 -1.71
N ILE A 69 1.83 -5.09 -1.90
CA ILE A 69 1.60 -5.72 -3.20
C ILE A 69 0.52 -6.79 -3.07
N ILE A 70 -0.45 -6.77 -3.98
CA ILE A 70 -1.60 -7.68 -3.99
C ILE A 70 -1.69 -8.35 -5.37
N ARG A 71 -1.93 -9.65 -5.41
CA ARG A 71 -2.22 -10.37 -6.66
C ARG A 71 -3.70 -10.31 -7.01
N TRP A 72 -3.99 -10.18 -8.30
CA TRP A 72 -5.35 -10.18 -8.83
C TRP A 72 -5.41 -10.90 -10.16
N ALA A 73 -6.50 -11.64 -10.41
CA ALA A 73 -6.70 -12.34 -11.67
C ALA A 73 -6.80 -11.38 -12.88
N SER A 74 -7.37 -10.18 -12.68
CA SER A 74 -7.45 -9.10 -13.67
C SER A 74 -7.71 -7.74 -12.99
N LYS A 75 -7.76 -6.65 -13.77
CA LYS A 75 -8.09 -5.32 -13.24
C LYS A 75 -9.57 -5.20 -12.86
N GLU A 76 -10.45 -5.90 -13.56
CA GLU A 76 -11.87 -5.97 -13.28
C GLU A 76 -12.13 -6.68 -11.94
N GLU A 77 -11.52 -7.85 -11.73
CA GLU A 77 -11.59 -8.58 -10.46
C GLU A 77 -10.99 -7.77 -9.30
N ARG A 78 -9.89 -7.05 -9.57
CA ARG A 78 -9.29 -6.12 -8.62
C ARG A 78 -10.28 -5.05 -8.19
N ASP A 79 -10.99 -4.41 -9.11
CA ASP A 79 -11.89 -3.30 -8.77
C ASP A 79 -13.09 -3.79 -7.95
N ILE A 80 -13.64 -4.96 -8.30
CA ILE A 80 -14.72 -5.59 -7.53
C ILE A 80 -14.21 -5.96 -6.12
N GLY A 81 -13.10 -6.69 -6.04
CA GLY A 81 -12.56 -7.20 -4.78
C GLY A 81 -12.10 -6.08 -3.85
N PHE A 82 -11.44 -5.04 -4.38
CA PHE A 82 -10.98 -3.91 -3.57
C PHE A 82 -12.15 -3.09 -3.04
N ASN A 83 -13.20 -2.87 -3.84
CA ASN A 83 -14.42 -2.20 -3.35
C ASN A 83 -15.10 -3.01 -2.24
N ALA A 84 -15.18 -4.34 -2.38
CA ALA A 84 -15.72 -5.21 -1.35
C ALA A 84 -14.94 -5.13 -0.03
N VAL A 85 -13.62 -4.93 -0.08
CA VAL A 85 -12.81 -4.67 1.12
C VAL A 85 -13.18 -3.34 1.78
N LEU A 86 -13.34 -2.26 1.00
CA LEU A 86 -13.71 -0.94 1.53
C LEU A 86 -15.10 -0.93 2.19
N GLU A 87 -16.01 -1.76 1.69
CA GLU A 87 -17.36 -1.94 2.23
C GLU A 87 -17.43 -2.96 3.38
N ASN A 88 -16.34 -3.69 3.65
CA ASN A 88 -16.32 -4.72 4.69
C ASN A 88 -16.38 -4.08 6.10
N PRO A 89 -17.34 -4.45 6.96
CA PRO A 89 -17.47 -3.88 8.30
C PRO A 89 -16.24 -4.07 9.20
N GLU A 90 -15.56 -5.22 9.12
CA GLU A 90 -14.34 -5.47 9.90
C GLU A 90 -13.21 -4.55 9.45
N TRP A 91 -13.07 -4.35 8.13
CA TRP A 91 -12.11 -3.41 7.59
C TRP A 91 -12.43 -1.98 7.99
N GLN A 92 -13.70 -1.57 7.95
CA GLN A 92 -14.13 -0.25 8.40
C GLN A 92 -13.82 -0.02 9.89
N GLU A 93 -13.96 -1.04 10.73
CA GLU A 93 -13.57 -0.96 12.13
C GLU A 93 -12.05 -0.78 12.29
N ILE A 94 -11.25 -1.54 11.55
CA ILE A 94 -9.78 -1.38 11.53
C ILE A 94 -9.39 0.02 11.04
N TRP A 95 -10.02 0.48 9.96
CA TRP A 95 -9.79 1.79 9.38
C TRP A 95 -10.18 2.93 10.33
N SER A 96 -11.25 2.77 11.12
CA SER A 96 -11.64 3.78 12.12
C SER A 96 -10.58 4.02 13.20
N LYS A 97 -9.63 3.08 13.37
CA LYS A 97 -8.49 3.17 14.28
C LYS A 97 -7.23 3.72 13.61
N HIS A 98 -7.30 4.10 12.33
CA HIS A 98 -6.19 4.68 11.59
C HIS A 98 -5.74 6.00 12.27
N PRO A 99 -4.42 6.21 12.48
CA PRO A 99 -3.94 7.31 13.31
C PRO A 99 -4.22 8.70 12.71
N ASN A 100 -4.14 8.84 11.38
CA ASN A 100 -4.51 10.07 10.67
C ASN A 100 -4.71 9.82 9.17
N GLU A 101 -5.95 9.81 8.69
CA GLU A 101 -6.26 9.61 7.26
C GLU A 101 -5.80 10.76 6.35
N ASN A 102 -5.48 11.93 6.91
CA ASN A 102 -4.96 13.07 6.15
C ASN A 102 -3.43 13.05 6.00
N ALA A 103 -2.74 12.07 6.62
CA ALA A 103 -1.28 11.95 6.55
C ALA A 103 -0.78 11.38 5.21
N TYR A 104 -1.66 10.93 4.32
CA TYR A 104 -1.29 10.43 2.99
C TYR A 104 -0.95 11.60 2.06
N LEU A 105 0.35 11.88 1.87
CA LEU A 105 0.84 12.94 0.99
C LEU A 105 0.79 12.53 -0.48
N VAL A 106 1.11 11.26 -0.76
CA VAL A 106 1.03 10.67 -2.10
C VAL A 106 0.49 9.26 -1.99
N MET A 107 -0.45 8.90 -2.87
CA MET A 107 -0.93 7.54 -3.04
C MET A 107 -0.85 7.13 -4.50
N ASN A 108 -0.16 6.04 -4.78
CA ASN A 108 -0.01 5.49 -6.11
C ASN A 108 -0.41 4.01 -6.13
N ALA A 109 -1.04 3.58 -7.23
CA ALA A 109 -1.34 2.19 -7.50
C ALA A 109 -0.87 1.87 -8.92
N ARG A 110 0.07 0.94 -9.04
CA ARG A 110 0.62 0.47 -10.32
C ARG A 110 0.16 -0.96 -10.56
N PHE A 111 -0.17 -1.29 -11.80
CA PHE A 111 -0.60 -2.63 -12.18
C PHE A 111 0.40 -3.22 -13.16
N MET A 112 0.94 -4.39 -12.83
CA MET A 112 2.02 -5.01 -13.60
C MET A 112 1.74 -6.49 -13.84
N LYS A 113 2.38 -7.07 -14.85
CA LYS A 113 2.39 -8.51 -15.12
C LYS A 113 3.82 -9.02 -15.02
N SER A 114 3.99 -10.26 -14.56
CA SER A 114 5.27 -10.95 -14.70
C SER A 114 5.63 -11.08 -16.18
N VAL A 115 6.92 -10.92 -16.48
CA VAL A 115 7.49 -11.19 -17.82
C VAL A 115 8.07 -12.61 -17.88
N LEU A 116 8.13 -13.31 -16.74
CA LEU A 116 8.65 -14.67 -16.56
C LEU A 116 7.55 -15.62 -16.11
#